data_AF-A0A182EVA1-F1
#
_entry.id   AF-A0A182EVA1-F1
#
_cell.length_a   1.000
_cell.length_b   1.000
_cell.length_c   1.000
_cell.angle_alpha   90.00
_cell.angle_beta   90.00
_cell.angle_gamma   90.00
#
_symmetry.space_group_name_H-M   'P 1'
#
loop_
_entity.id
_entity.type
_entity.pdbx_description
1 polymer ?
#
loop_
_entity_poly.entity_id
_entity_poly.type
_entity_poly.pdbx_seq_one_letter_code
_entity_poly.pdbx_strand_id
1 'polypeptide(L)'
;MYISLQLVMKYGKDPEITRYIDKLNFYILPMLNPDGFVFSRSSKSDLIRQWRKNRAPENCTGSIAFRKNICCEGVDLNRNYDFDFHQTFYPFNNSCSDEYQGPFPFSEPETRAVRDFITSNELRDKTDAVISLHTHGQLIILPYNHRRETYPIDYADLMTVALKAKNAIKMFNGHEYNIGTAADMLGNI
;
A
#
# COMPACT_ATOMS: atom_id res chain seq x y z
N MET A 1 -4.46 -7.92 -11.92
CA MET A 1 -4.38 -8.65 -13.20
C MET A 1 -4.94 -7.90 -14.40
N TYR A 2 -6.05 -7.15 -14.29
CA TYR A 2 -6.64 -6.42 -15.43
C TYR A 2 -5.64 -5.48 -16.15
N ILE A 3 -4.84 -4.69 -15.41
CA ILE A 3 -3.84 -3.78 -15.99
C ILE A 3 -2.84 -4.53 -16.88
N SER A 4 -2.23 -5.60 -16.35
CA SER A 4 -1.29 -6.44 -17.11
C SER A 4 -1.92 -6.99 -18.39
N LEU A 5 -3.18 -7.45 -18.31
CA LEU A 5 -3.90 -7.94 -19.48
C LEU A 5 -4.12 -6.83 -20.53
N GLN A 6 -4.50 -5.62 -20.10
CA GLN A 6 -4.68 -4.49 -21.02
C GLN A 6 -3.38 -4.12 -21.72
N LEU A 7 -2.25 -4.06 -20.99
CA LEU A 7 -0.95 -3.76 -21.57
C LEU A 7 -0.56 -4.77 -22.65
N VAL A 8 -0.68 -6.07 -22.37
CA VAL A 8 -0.32 -7.14 -23.32
C VAL A 8 -1.26 -7.15 -24.52
N MET A 9 -2.57 -7.10 -24.29
CA MET A 9 -3.56 -7.29 -25.36
C MET A 9 -3.63 -6.11 -26.33
N LYS A 10 -3.25 -4.91 -25.87
CA LYS A 10 -3.33 -3.66 -26.64
C LYS A 10 -1.99 -3.19 -27.20
N TYR A 11 -0.86 -3.77 -26.79
CA TYR A 11 0.43 -3.47 -27.41
C TYR A 11 0.41 -3.77 -28.92
N GLY A 12 0.90 -2.82 -29.73
CA GLY A 12 0.87 -2.89 -31.20
C GLY A 12 -0.51 -2.68 -31.83
N LYS A 13 -1.56 -2.43 -31.04
CA LYS A 13 -2.93 -2.20 -31.52
C LYS A 13 -3.48 -0.84 -31.12
N ASP A 14 -3.30 -0.48 -29.85
CA ASP A 14 -3.68 0.82 -29.30
C ASP A 14 -2.44 1.74 -29.34
N PRO A 15 -2.47 2.85 -30.09
CA PRO A 15 -1.31 3.72 -30.23
C PRO A 15 -0.84 4.33 -28.90
N GLU A 16 -1.75 4.56 -27.96
CA GLU A 16 -1.44 5.15 -26.66
C GLU A 16 -0.74 4.14 -25.75
N ILE A 17 -1.30 2.93 -25.63
CA ILE A 17 -0.68 1.84 -24.86
C ILE A 17 0.67 1.43 -25.46
N THR A 18 0.77 1.39 -26.79
CA THR A 18 2.02 1.08 -27.49
C THR A 18 3.09 2.12 -27.13
N ARG A 19 2.74 3.42 -27.20
CA ARG A 19 3.64 4.51 -26.81
C ARG A 19 4.07 4.42 -25.34
N TYR A 20 3.19 3.98 -24.44
CA TYR A 20 3.56 3.81 -23.03
C TYR A 20 4.56 2.69 -22.84
N ILE A 21 4.32 1.52 -23.42
CA ILE A 21 5.21 0.36 -23.28
C ILE A 21 6.56 0.61 -23.97
N ASP A 22 6.59 1.33 -25.09
CA ASP A 22 7.85 1.66 -25.77
C ASP A 22 8.71 2.68 -24.99
N LYS A 23 8.11 3.44 -24.06
CA LYS A 23 8.80 4.51 -23.32
C LYS A 23 8.99 4.24 -21.83
N LEU A 24 8.24 3.31 -21.26
CA LEU A 24 8.21 3.03 -19.83
C LEU A 24 8.35 1.53 -19.57
N ASN A 25 9.03 1.21 -18.47
CA ASN A 25 9.06 -0.15 -17.95
C ASN A 25 7.99 -0.30 -16.86
N PHE A 26 7.09 -1.26 -17.03
CA PHE A 26 6.03 -1.55 -16.04
C PHE A 26 6.40 -2.76 -15.20
N TYR A 27 6.69 -2.54 -13.92
CA TYR A 27 6.86 -3.61 -12.94
C TYR A 27 5.57 -3.75 -12.13
N ILE A 28 4.88 -4.88 -12.31
CA ILE A 28 3.57 -5.12 -11.70
C ILE A 28 3.69 -6.26 -10.70
N LEU A 29 3.57 -5.94 -9.41
CA LEU A 29 3.43 -6.92 -8.34
C LEU A 29 1.94 -7.12 -8.01
N PRO A 30 1.28 -8.19 -8.52
CA PRO A 30 -0.16 -8.35 -8.38
C PRO A 30 -0.60 -8.69 -6.95
N MET A 31 0.30 -9.26 -6.13
CA MET A 31 0.01 -9.69 -4.77
C MET A 31 1.25 -9.57 -3.91
N LEU A 32 1.31 -8.55 -3.05
CA LEU A 32 2.39 -8.37 -2.09
C LEU A 32 2.27 -9.29 -0.87
N ASN A 33 1.03 -9.59 -0.44
CA ASN A 33 0.74 -10.40 0.75
C ASN A 33 0.07 -11.73 0.35
N PRO A 34 0.82 -12.70 -0.21
CA PRO A 34 0.24 -13.97 -0.65
C PRO A 34 -0.34 -14.78 0.51
N ASP A 35 0.32 -14.79 1.68
CA ASP A 35 -0.11 -15.59 2.82
C ASP A 35 -1.42 -15.07 3.42
N GLY A 36 -1.53 -13.75 3.63
CA GLY A 36 -2.78 -13.12 4.08
C GLY A 36 -3.91 -13.30 3.05
N PHE A 37 -3.59 -13.27 1.76
CA PHE A 37 -4.55 -13.52 0.69
C PHE A 37 -5.09 -14.95 0.67
N VAL A 38 -4.25 -15.96 0.92
CA VAL A 38 -4.68 -17.35 1.06
C VAL A 38 -5.48 -17.52 2.36
N PHE A 39 -4.98 -16.97 3.47
CA PHE A 39 -5.64 -17.05 4.76
C PHE A 39 -7.06 -16.50 4.71
N SER A 40 -7.27 -15.32 4.10
CA SER A 40 -8.60 -14.73 3.96
C SER A 40 -9.60 -15.55 3.13
N ARG A 41 -9.16 -16.59 2.42
CA ARG A 41 -10.01 -17.53 1.68
C ARG A 41 -10.16 -18.89 2.36
N SER A 42 -9.43 -19.14 3.44
CA SER A 42 -9.52 -20.41 4.17
C SER A 42 -10.86 -20.59 4.88
N SER A 43 -11.60 -19.50 5.13
CA SER A 43 -12.90 -19.52 5.79
C SER A 43 -13.78 -18.36 5.33
N LYS A 44 -15.10 -18.53 5.49
CA LYS A 44 -16.10 -17.48 5.29
C LYS A 44 -16.38 -16.66 6.55
N SER A 45 -15.80 -17.01 7.69
CA SER A 45 -15.91 -16.21 8.91
C SER A 45 -15.33 -14.81 8.68
N ASP A 46 -16.03 -13.77 9.15
CA ASP A 46 -15.59 -12.38 8.98
C ASP A 46 -14.19 -12.13 9.55
N LEU A 47 -13.86 -12.76 10.68
CA LEU A 47 -12.53 -12.64 11.31
C LEU A 47 -11.39 -13.08 10.39
N ILE A 48 -11.64 -14.09 9.55
CA ILE A 48 -10.65 -14.61 8.60
C ILE A 48 -10.78 -13.86 7.27
N ARG A 49 -12.00 -13.69 6.78
CA ARG A 49 -12.26 -13.10 5.46
C ARG A 49 -11.80 -11.65 5.36
N GLN A 50 -11.80 -10.92 6.48
CA GLN A 50 -11.36 -9.53 6.59
C GLN A 50 -9.90 -9.39 7.03
N TRP A 51 -9.14 -10.49 7.13
CA TRP A 51 -7.74 -10.45 7.51
C TRP A 51 -6.93 -9.54 6.58
N ARG A 52 -6.17 -8.61 7.17
CA ARG A 52 -5.41 -7.56 6.46
C ARG A 52 -3.89 -7.74 6.53
N LYS A 53 -3.38 -8.15 7.70
CA LYS A 53 -1.94 -8.28 7.97
C LYS A 53 -1.31 -9.42 7.15
N ASN A 54 0.01 -9.53 7.15
CA ASN A 54 0.64 -10.76 6.68
C ASN A 54 0.43 -11.92 7.68
N ARG A 55 1.17 -13.01 7.53
CA ARG A 55 1.10 -14.20 8.40
C ARG A 55 2.41 -14.45 9.14
N ALA A 56 3.07 -13.37 9.57
CA ALA A 56 4.21 -13.44 10.49
C ALA A 56 3.86 -14.28 11.74
N PRO A 57 4.82 -15.04 12.30
CA PRO A 57 4.62 -15.86 13.49
C PRO A 57 4.05 -15.07 14.68
N GLU A 58 3.46 -15.80 15.63
CA GLU A 58 2.88 -15.23 16.84
C GLU A 58 3.88 -14.36 17.60
N ASN A 59 3.42 -13.17 17.98
CA ASN A 59 4.08 -12.28 18.91
C ASN A 59 3.18 -12.04 20.13
N CYS A 60 3.67 -12.46 21.29
CA CYS A 60 2.96 -12.40 22.57
C CYS A 60 3.16 -11.08 23.34
N THR A 61 3.57 -9.99 22.70
CA THR A 61 3.59 -8.64 23.31
C THR A 61 2.24 -7.92 23.25
N GLY A 62 1.22 -8.56 22.66
CA GLY A 62 -0.07 -7.96 22.40
C GLY A 62 -0.87 -7.66 23.66
N SER A 63 -1.75 -6.67 23.55
CA SER A 63 -2.68 -6.31 24.61
C SER A 63 -4.05 -5.89 24.07
N ILE A 64 -5.08 -6.19 24.86
CA ILE A 64 -6.45 -5.70 24.72
C ILE A 64 -6.86 -5.04 26.04
N ALA A 65 -8.03 -4.41 26.10
CA ALA A 65 -8.51 -3.59 27.22
C ALA A 65 -8.17 -4.11 28.63
N PHE A 66 -8.33 -5.42 28.89
CA PHE A 66 -8.13 -6.01 30.22
C PHE A 66 -7.10 -7.15 30.25
N ARG A 67 -6.36 -7.41 29.17
CA ARG A 67 -5.41 -8.52 29.09
C ARG A 67 -4.15 -8.12 28.34
N LYS A 68 -3.01 -8.51 28.89
CA LYS A 68 -1.68 -8.32 28.31
C LYS A 68 -1.07 -9.68 27.95
N ASN A 69 0.03 -9.65 27.23
CA ASN A 69 0.79 -10.82 26.78
C ASN A 69 -0.04 -11.76 25.88
N ILE A 70 -0.87 -11.18 25.03
CA ILE A 70 -1.68 -11.94 24.07
C ILE A 70 -0.81 -12.23 22.85
N CYS A 71 -0.76 -13.50 22.47
CA CYS A 71 -0.14 -13.96 21.24
C CYS A 71 -1.05 -13.62 20.05
N CYS A 72 -0.54 -12.77 19.18
CA CYS A 72 -1.22 -12.33 17.97
C CYS A 72 -0.27 -12.46 16.78
N GLU A 73 -0.82 -12.77 15.61
CA GLU A 73 -0.04 -13.04 14.40
C GLU A 73 -0.11 -11.87 13.42
N GLY A 74 0.90 -11.79 12.56
CA GLY A 74 0.92 -10.87 11.43
C GLY A 74 1.29 -9.43 11.76
N VAL A 75 1.82 -8.77 10.74
CA VAL A 75 2.27 -7.38 10.71
C VAL A 75 1.52 -6.63 9.59
N ASP A 76 1.17 -5.37 9.82
CA ASP A 76 0.67 -4.49 8.76
C ASP A 76 1.82 -4.10 7.84
N LEU A 77 1.88 -4.71 6.66
CA LEU A 77 2.90 -4.43 5.65
C LEU A 77 2.93 -2.95 5.24
N ASN A 78 1.79 -2.23 5.29
CA ASN A 78 1.73 -0.81 4.94
C ASN A 78 2.23 0.12 6.07
N ARG A 79 2.58 -0.42 7.24
CA ARG A 79 3.24 0.31 8.33
C ARG A 79 4.66 -0.17 8.61
N ASN A 80 5.13 -1.20 7.92
CA ASN A 80 6.44 -1.85 8.16
C ASN A 80 7.61 -1.23 7.36
N TYR A 81 7.42 -0.10 6.69
CA TYR A 81 8.49 0.60 5.98
C TYR A 81 9.31 1.50 6.91
N ASP A 82 10.56 1.76 6.57
CA ASP A 82 11.47 2.67 7.33
C ASP A 82 11.17 4.15 7.04
N PHE A 83 9.93 4.55 7.28
CA PHE A 83 9.47 5.92 7.15
C PHE A 83 8.49 6.21 8.28
N ASP A 84 8.90 7.10 9.19
CA ASP A 84 8.14 7.45 10.40
C ASP A 84 7.66 6.21 11.20
N PHE A 85 8.59 5.31 11.50
CA PHE A 85 8.33 4.05 12.18
C PHE A 85 8.34 4.24 13.72
N HIS A 86 7.25 3.87 14.39
CA HIS A 86 6.92 4.25 15.77
C HIS A 86 6.54 3.05 16.67
N GLN A 87 7.47 2.13 16.91
CA GLN A 87 7.27 0.99 17.83
C GLN A 87 7.14 1.36 19.32
N THR A 88 7.16 2.64 19.69
CA THR A 88 6.96 3.09 21.07
C THR A 88 5.53 3.54 21.36
N PHE A 89 4.67 3.67 20.33
CA PHE A 89 3.33 4.25 20.47
C PHE A 89 2.24 3.24 20.11
N TYR A 90 1.12 3.30 20.84
CA TYR A 90 -0.11 2.61 20.47
C TYR A 90 -0.76 3.35 19.29
N PRO A 91 -1.36 2.66 18.30
CA PRO A 91 -1.56 1.21 18.21
C PRO A 91 -0.42 0.45 17.52
N PHE A 92 0.60 1.15 17.05
CA PHE A 92 1.70 0.65 16.23
C PHE A 92 2.56 -0.42 16.91
N ASN A 93 2.72 -0.35 18.22
CA ASN A 93 3.52 -1.28 19.02
C ASN A 93 2.77 -2.50 19.57
N ASN A 94 1.47 -2.62 19.29
CA ASN A 94 0.63 -3.69 19.82
C ASN A 94 0.46 -4.81 18.78
N SER A 95 1.00 -6.01 19.03
CA SER A 95 0.92 -7.13 18.06
C SER A 95 -0.50 -7.57 17.68
N CYS A 96 -1.48 -7.28 18.54
CA CYS A 96 -2.89 -7.54 18.28
C CYS A 96 -3.62 -6.43 17.50
N SER A 97 -2.95 -5.32 17.22
CA SER A 97 -3.49 -4.26 16.37
C SER A 97 -3.45 -4.64 14.90
N ASP A 98 -4.44 -4.16 14.13
CA ASP A 98 -4.43 -4.20 12.66
C ASP A 98 -3.39 -3.25 12.05
N GLU A 99 -2.86 -2.31 12.84
CA GLU A 99 -1.80 -1.35 12.44
C GLU A 99 -0.44 -1.70 13.05
N TYR A 100 -0.29 -2.92 13.59
CA TYR A 100 0.99 -3.34 14.17
C TYR A 100 2.10 -3.27 13.13
N GLN A 101 3.16 -2.49 13.39
CA GLN A 101 4.21 -2.24 12.40
C GLN A 101 5.26 -3.34 12.33
N GLY A 102 5.25 -4.32 13.24
CA GLY A 102 6.32 -5.32 13.37
C GLY A 102 7.46 -4.84 14.27
N PRO A 103 8.41 -5.72 14.63
CA PRO A 103 9.43 -5.43 15.64
C PRO A 103 10.45 -4.36 15.21
N PHE A 104 10.67 -4.17 13.91
CA PHE A 104 11.57 -3.16 13.33
C PHE A 104 11.21 -2.91 11.86
N PRO A 105 11.67 -1.79 11.24
CA PRO A 105 11.41 -1.53 9.83
C PRO A 105 11.91 -2.65 8.94
N PHE A 106 11.10 -3.05 7.96
CA PHE A 106 11.39 -4.16 7.05
C PHE A 106 11.63 -5.50 7.77
N SER A 107 10.96 -5.73 8.89
CA SER A 107 10.95 -7.04 9.57
C SER A 107 10.31 -8.14 8.72
N GLU A 108 9.42 -7.78 7.79
CA GLU A 108 8.68 -8.73 6.97
C GLU A 108 9.41 -9.03 5.65
N PRO A 109 9.45 -10.30 5.21
CA PRO A 109 10.07 -10.66 3.93
C PRO A 109 9.40 -9.96 2.74
N GLU A 110 8.09 -9.72 2.80
CA GLU A 110 7.33 -9.06 1.74
C GLU A 110 7.75 -7.59 1.55
N THR A 111 7.88 -6.82 2.64
CA THR A 111 8.34 -5.43 2.56
C THR A 111 9.82 -5.35 2.20
N ARG A 112 10.66 -6.29 2.67
CA ARG A 112 12.06 -6.40 2.22
C ARG A 112 12.15 -6.65 0.73
N ALA A 113 11.33 -7.53 0.17
CA ALA A 113 11.36 -7.82 -1.27
C ALA A 113 11.09 -6.55 -2.09
N VAL A 114 10.12 -5.72 -1.68
CA VAL A 114 9.84 -4.43 -2.34
C VAL A 114 11.02 -3.47 -2.21
N ARG A 115 11.57 -3.32 -1.00
CA ARG A 115 12.74 -2.46 -0.74
C ARG A 115 13.94 -2.87 -1.59
N ASP A 116 14.29 -4.16 -1.55
CA ASP A 116 15.47 -4.70 -2.23
C ASP A 116 15.31 -4.59 -3.75
N PHE A 117 14.09 -4.76 -4.25
CA PHE A 117 13.79 -4.58 -5.67
C PHE A 117 13.94 -3.12 -6.11
N ILE A 118 13.32 -2.16 -5.41
CA ILE A 118 13.40 -0.72 -5.75
C ILE A 118 14.83 -0.18 -5.59
N THR A 119 15.58 -0.68 -4.61
CA THR A 119 16.98 -0.25 -4.37
C THR A 119 18.03 -1.06 -5.13
N SER A 120 17.61 -2.04 -5.93
CA SER A 120 18.50 -2.84 -6.78
C SER A 120 19.18 -2.00 -7.85
N ASN A 121 20.30 -2.50 -8.41
CA ASN A 121 20.98 -1.85 -9.54
C ASN A 121 20.07 -1.67 -10.79
N GLU A 122 19.01 -2.47 -10.88
CA GLU A 122 18.04 -2.38 -11.97
C GLU A 122 17.16 -1.13 -11.86
N LEU A 123 16.72 -0.77 -10.64
CA LEU A 123 15.71 0.28 -10.41
C LEU A 123 16.20 1.51 -9.65
N ARG A 124 17.31 1.41 -8.94
CA ARG A 124 17.90 2.52 -8.19
C ARG A 124 18.14 3.68 -9.14
N ASP A 125 17.61 4.85 -8.77
CA ASP A 125 17.67 6.10 -9.54
C ASP A 125 17.02 6.04 -10.94
N LYS A 126 16.22 5.00 -11.23
CA LYS A 126 15.50 4.81 -12.51
C LYS A 126 13.99 4.62 -12.31
N THR A 127 13.50 4.85 -11.10
CA THR A 127 12.08 4.70 -10.75
C THR A 127 11.38 6.04 -10.87
N ASP A 128 10.54 6.22 -11.90
CA ASP A 128 9.81 7.47 -12.11
C ASP A 128 8.55 7.59 -11.26
N ALA A 129 7.90 6.47 -10.92
CA ALA A 129 6.66 6.45 -10.15
C ALA A 129 6.47 5.15 -9.39
N VAL A 130 5.87 5.24 -8.20
CA VAL A 130 5.40 4.10 -7.40
C VAL A 130 3.91 4.28 -7.12
N ILE A 131 3.11 3.29 -7.49
CA ILE A 131 1.65 3.30 -7.27
C ILE A 131 1.27 2.08 -6.45
N SER A 132 0.81 2.30 -5.21
CA SER A 132 0.21 1.25 -4.38
C SER A 132 -1.31 1.30 -4.48
N LEU A 133 -1.94 0.16 -4.78
CA LEU A 133 -3.38 0.07 -4.95
C LEU A 133 -4.03 -0.58 -3.72
N HIS A 134 -4.97 0.13 -3.11
CA HIS A 134 -5.73 -0.32 -1.95
C HIS A 134 -7.23 -0.12 -2.15
N THR A 135 -8.01 -0.80 -1.31
CA THR A 135 -9.47 -0.63 -1.22
C THR A 135 -9.87 -0.59 0.26
N HIS A 136 -10.92 0.12 0.66
CA HIS A 136 -11.88 0.91 -0.14
C HIS A 136 -11.71 2.42 0.16
N GLY A 137 -12.59 3.25 -0.39
CA GLY A 137 -12.68 4.68 -0.03
C GLY A 137 -12.76 5.64 -1.22
N GLN A 138 -12.47 5.18 -2.43
CA GLN A 138 -12.40 6.04 -3.63
C GLN A 138 -11.49 7.26 -3.41
N LEU A 139 -10.26 7.00 -2.96
CA LEU A 139 -9.27 8.03 -2.64
C LEU A 139 -8.08 7.91 -3.58
N ILE A 140 -7.53 9.06 -3.98
CA ILE A 140 -6.19 9.19 -4.54
C ILE A 140 -5.34 9.84 -3.46
N ILE A 141 -4.50 9.03 -2.81
CA ILE A 141 -3.69 9.45 -1.67
C ILE A 141 -2.32 9.91 -2.16
N LEU A 142 -1.93 11.11 -1.74
CA LEU A 142 -0.63 11.71 -2.02
C LEU A 142 0.24 11.70 -0.75
N PRO A 143 1.57 11.64 -0.87
CA PRO A 143 2.46 11.84 0.27
C PRO A 143 2.45 13.30 0.79
N TYR A 144 2.86 13.56 2.03
CA TYR A 144 3.17 12.57 3.08
C TYR A 144 1.94 12.26 3.94
N ASN A 145 1.94 11.09 4.60
CA ASN A 145 0.79 10.60 5.35
C ASN A 145 1.03 10.44 6.86
N HIS A 146 2.26 10.65 7.32
CA HIS A 146 2.67 10.41 8.70
C HIS A 146 2.23 11.52 9.67
N ARG A 147 2.05 12.74 9.16
CA ARG A 147 1.61 13.91 9.92
C ARG A 147 0.81 14.84 9.03
N ARG A 148 -0.22 15.46 9.62
CA ARG A 148 -1.00 16.53 8.98
C ARG A 148 -0.13 17.70 8.54
N GLU A 149 -0.61 18.41 7.53
CA GLU A 149 0.04 19.63 7.03
C GLU A 149 1.51 19.44 6.63
N THR A 150 1.89 18.21 6.25
CA THR A 150 3.26 17.86 5.85
C THR A 150 3.26 17.36 4.41
N TYR A 151 3.87 18.14 3.52
CA TYR A 151 3.80 17.92 2.09
C TYR A 151 5.21 17.86 1.47
N PRO A 152 5.43 17.03 0.43
CA PRO A 152 6.66 17.07 -0.33
C PRO A 152 6.76 18.35 -1.17
N ILE A 153 7.97 18.67 -1.61
CA ILE A 153 8.23 19.89 -2.38
C ILE A 153 7.48 19.94 -3.73
N ASP A 154 7.20 18.77 -4.32
CA ASP A 154 6.54 18.57 -5.59
C ASP A 154 5.02 18.29 -5.44
N TYR A 155 4.44 18.58 -4.27
CA TYR A 155 3.02 18.31 -3.99
C TYR A 155 2.06 18.93 -5.02
N ALA A 156 2.37 20.12 -5.55
CA ALA A 156 1.56 20.76 -6.57
C ALA A 156 1.54 19.97 -7.90
N ASP A 157 2.67 19.37 -8.27
CA ASP A 157 2.77 18.52 -9.47
C ASP A 157 2.01 17.21 -9.27
N LEU A 158 2.17 16.59 -8.09
CA LEU A 158 1.42 15.41 -7.69
C LEU A 158 -0.10 15.65 -7.71
N MET A 159 -0.55 16.79 -7.17
CA MET A 159 -1.96 17.19 -7.20
C MET A 159 -2.47 17.37 -8.63
N THR A 160 -1.67 17.96 -9.52
CA THR A 160 -2.02 18.11 -10.93
C THR A 160 -2.23 16.77 -11.62
N VAL A 161 -1.34 15.80 -11.39
CA VAL A 161 -1.48 14.44 -11.93
C VAL A 161 -2.70 13.74 -11.34
N ALA A 162 -2.91 13.84 -10.03
CA ALA A 162 -4.06 13.25 -9.34
C ALA A 162 -5.40 13.80 -9.86
N LEU A 163 -5.50 15.11 -10.14
CA LEU A 163 -6.69 15.73 -10.72
C LEU A 163 -6.98 15.20 -12.12
N LYS A 164 -5.95 15.01 -12.95
CA LYS A 164 -6.12 14.38 -14.27
C LYS A 164 -6.64 12.95 -14.14
N ALA A 165 -6.07 12.16 -13.22
CA ALA A 165 -6.52 10.80 -12.96
C ALA A 165 -7.98 10.75 -12.47
N LYS A 166 -8.34 11.58 -11.49
CA LYS A 166 -9.71 11.73 -10.99
C LYS A 166 -10.69 12.06 -12.12
N ASN A 167 -10.35 13.02 -12.96
CA ASN A 167 -11.21 13.42 -14.07
C ASN A 167 -11.37 12.31 -15.11
N ALA A 168 -10.28 11.59 -15.44
CA ALA A 168 -10.34 10.44 -16.35
C ALA A 168 -11.25 9.32 -15.81
N ILE A 169 -11.16 9.00 -14.51
CA ILE A 169 -12.04 8.01 -13.86
C ILE A 169 -13.50 8.47 -13.94
N LYS A 170 -13.77 9.73 -13.56
CA LYS A 170 -15.13 10.30 -13.61
C LYS A 170 -15.72 10.26 -15.02
N MET A 171 -14.93 10.57 -16.06
CA MET A 171 -15.39 10.47 -17.44
C MET A 171 -15.67 9.03 -17.88
N PHE A 172 -14.90 8.07 -17.38
CA PHE A 172 -15.04 6.67 -17.77
C PHE A 172 -16.28 6.00 -17.19
N ASN A 173 -16.57 6.22 -15.91
CA ASN A 173 -17.66 5.50 -15.22
C ASN A 173 -18.46 6.32 -14.19
N GLY A 174 -18.24 7.64 -14.12
CA GLY A 174 -18.98 8.54 -13.22
C GLY A 174 -18.55 8.49 -11.76
N HIS A 175 -17.61 7.62 -11.36
CA HIS A 175 -17.16 7.56 -9.97
C HIS A 175 -16.29 8.77 -9.62
N GLU A 176 -16.61 9.41 -8.48
CA GLU A 176 -15.84 10.51 -7.94
C GLU A 176 -14.84 10.03 -6.89
N TYR A 177 -13.64 10.59 -6.96
CA TYR A 177 -12.55 10.30 -6.01
C TYR A 177 -12.16 11.57 -5.25
N ASN A 178 -11.86 11.43 -3.97
CA ASN A 178 -11.23 12.49 -3.19
C ASN A 178 -9.71 12.42 -3.33
N ILE A 179 -9.05 13.58 -3.30
CA ILE A 179 -7.60 13.70 -3.46
C ILE A 179 -7.05 14.45 -2.24
N GLY A 180 -5.95 13.95 -1.69
CA GLY A 180 -5.24 14.63 -0.61
C GLY A 180 -4.24 13.69 0.06
N THR A 181 -3.64 14.16 1.15
CA THR A 181 -2.92 13.28 2.06
C THR A 181 -3.92 12.52 2.92
N ALA A 182 -3.58 11.30 3.28
CA ALA A 182 -4.36 10.48 4.17
C ALA A 182 -4.42 11.12 5.58
N ALA A 183 -3.33 11.75 6.04
CA ALA A 183 -3.27 12.47 7.31
C ALA A 183 -4.33 13.58 7.44
N ASP A 184 -4.49 14.37 6.38
CA ASP A 184 -5.43 15.48 6.35
C ASP A 184 -6.88 15.00 6.17
N MET A 185 -7.09 13.98 5.32
CA MET A 185 -8.44 13.48 5.01
C MET A 185 -9.02 12.57 6.11
N LEU A 186 -8.19 11.74 6.76
CA LEU A 186 -8.65 10.66 7.64
C LEU A 186 -8.20 10.84 9.10
N GLY A 187 -7.30 11.78 9.39
CA GLY A 187 -6.65 11.88 10.70
C GLY A 187 -5.22 11.33 10.67
N ASN A 188 -4.48 11.45 11.77
CA ASN A 188 -3.15 10.83 11.86
C ASN A 188 -3.33 9.30 11.79
N ILE A 189 -2.65 8.66 10.83
CA ILE A 189 -2.70 7.22 10.52
C ILE A 189 -1.30 6.65 10.40
#